data_AF-A0A7J3M112-F1
#
_entry.id   AF-A0A7J3M112-F1
#
_cell.length_a   1.000
_cell.length_b   1.000
_cell.length_c   1.000
_cell.angle_alpha   90.00
_cell.angle_beta   90.00
_cell.angle_gamma   90.00
#
_symmetry.space_group_name_H-M   'P 1'
#
loop_
_entity.id
_entity.type
_entity.pdbx_description
1 polymer ?
#
loop_
_entity_poly.entity_id
_entity_poly.type
_entity_poly.pdbx_seq_one_letter_code
_entity_poly.pdbx_strand_id
1 'polypeptide(L)'
;MIEILMELLFGMIAVLFAALLFVNAIEFLGCYLRLGRSFVGAILAPLFTSFPEMVVFLVAIFAYESARGEAIGIGTIFGQPFMASSLSYGLVGISVLVGYYIGKREDLILEVDKELVIPYLFVTILFPLTLLPPMLNVPHQSFGILFLFSYLLYIHLIRATKCNLLLRIKLQYRL
;
A
#
# COMPACT_ATOMS: atom_id res chain seq x y z
N MET A 1 2.62 -17.82 -29.02
CA MET A 1 1.44 -17.10 -28.46
C MET A 1 0.82 -17.86 -27.29
N ILE A 2 0.48 -19.15 -27.44
CA ILE A 2 -0.03 -19.97 -26.31
C ILE A 2 0.99 -20.06 -25.16
N GLU A 3 2.28 -20.23 -25.47
CA GLU A 3 3.34 -20.27 -24.45
C GLU A 3 3.39 -19.00 -23.59
N ILE A 4 3.40 -17.82 -24.22
CA ILE A 4 3.41 -16.52 -23.51
C ILE A 4 2.15 -16.39 -22.63
N LEU A 5 0.99 -16.81 -23.12
CA LEU A 5 -0.25 -16.78 -22.34
C LEU A 5 -0.14 -17.70 -21.10
N MET A 6 0.44 -18.88 -21.27
CA MET A 6 0.66 -19.83 -20.17
C MET A 6 1.64 -19.27 -19.13
N GLU A 7 2.73 -18.65 -19.56
CA GLU A 7 3.70 -17.97 -18.68
C GLU A 7 3.03 -16.86 -17.88
N LEU A 8 2.22 -16.03 -18.53
CA LEU A 8 1.52 -14.92 -17.88
C LEU A 8 0.51 -15.43 -16.84
N LEU A 9 -0.29 -16.45 -17.19
CA LEU A 9 -1.26 -17.05 -16.28
C LEU A 9 -0.57 -17.69 -15.07
N PHE A 10 0.53 -18.41 -15.32
CA PHE A 10 1.32 -19.02 -14.26
C PHE A 10 1.92 -17.95 -13.33
N GLY A 11 2.51 -16.90 -13.90
CA GLY A 11 3.05 -15.77 -13.14
C GLY A 11 1.98 -15.08 -12.29
N MET A 12 0.78 -14.86 -12.84
CA MET A 12 -0.34 -14.27 -12.10
C MET A 12 -0.76 -15.14 -10.91
N ILE A 13 -0.91 -16.45 -11.11
CA ILE A 13 -1.25 -17.39 -10.03
C ILE A 13 -0.14 -17.42 -8.98
N ALA A 14 1.12 -17.47 -9.41
CA ALA A 14 2.27 -17.48 -8.51
C ALA A 14 2.32 -16.22 -7.63
N VAL A 15 2.10 -15.03 -8.21
CA VAL A 15 2.05 -13.76 -7.47
C VAL A 15 0.87 -13.73 -6.49
N LEU A 16 -0.30 -14.25 -6.87
CA LEU A 16 -1.44 -14.35 -5.95
C LEU A 16 -1.13 -15.24 -4.73
N PHE A 17 -0.53 -16.41 -4.94
CA PHE A 17 -0.12 -17.28 -3.84
C PHE A 17 0.99 -16.63 -2.99
N ALA A 18 1.97 -15.99 -3.63
CA ALA A 18 3.02 -15.26 -2.94
C ALA A 18 2.46 -14.13 -2.07
N ALA A 19 1.46 -13.39 -2.56
CA ALA A 19 0.81 -12.32 -1.80
C ALA A 19 0.10 -12.86 -0.54
N LEU A 20 -0.57 -14.01 -0.62
CA LEU A 20 -1.20 -14.65 0.55
C LEU A 20 -0.17 -15.06 1.60
N LEU A 21 0.96 -15.64 1.18
CA LEU A 21 2.05 -16.01 2.07
C LEU A 21 2.72 -14.78 2.68
N PHE A 22 2.92 -13.74 1.88
CA PHE A 22 3.56 -12.49 2.26
C PHE A 22 2.78 -11.75 3.35
N VAL A 23 1.45 -11.63 3.22
CA VAL A 23 0.61 -10.97 4.24
C VAL A 23 0.72 -11.71 5.58
N ASN A 24 0.67 -13.04 5.57
CA ASN A 24 0.83 -13.83 6.79
C ASN A 24 2.23 -13.68 7.41
N ALA A 25 3.27 -13.69 6.58
CA ALA A 25 4.64 -13.52 7.03
C ALA A 25 4.88 -12.15 7.67
N ILE A 26 4.32 -11.08 7.11
CA ILE A 26 4.53 -9.73 7.62
C ILE A 26 3.73 -9.44 8.89
N GLU A 27 2.54 -10.03 9.04
CA GLU A 27 1.81 -10.01 10.32
C GLU A 27 2.59 -10.73 11.42
N PHE A 28 3.16 -11.91 11.10
CA PHE A 28 3.99 -12.65 12.04
C PHE A 28 5.24 -11.84 12.42
N LEU A 29 5.93 -11.26 11.45
CA LEU A 29 7.10 -10.41 11.68
C LEU A 29 6.75 -9.19 12.54
N GLY A 30 5.59 -8.58 12.28
CA GLY A 30 5.05 -7.48 13.08
C GLY A 30 4.85 -7.86 14.54
N CYS A 31 4.27 -9.04 14.79
CA CYS A 31 4.12 -9.59 16.14
C CYS A 31 5.47 -9.86 16.81
N TYR A 32 6.40 -10.48 16.08
CA TYR A 32 7.75 -10.80 16.57
C TYR A 32 8.53 -9.54 16.98
N LEU A 33 8.41 -8.46 16.19
CA LEU A 33 9.04 -7.17 16.45
C LEU A 33 8.23 -6.26 17.40
N ARG A 34 7.10 -6.75 17.95
CA ARG A 34 6.17 -6.01 18.82
C ARG A 34 5.68 -4.69 18.21
N LEU A 35 5.51 -4.64 16.89
CA LEU A 35 4.97 -3.50 16.17
C LEU A 35 3.44 -3.49 16.26
N GLY A 36 2.84 -2.31 16.32
CA GLY A 36 1.37 -2.16 16.29
C GLY A 36 0.79 -2.59 14.93
N ARG A 37 -0.46 -3.07 14.92
CA ARG A 37 -1.13 -3.51 13.67
C ARG A 37 -1.20 -2.38 12.64
N SER A 38 -1.52 -1.17 13.06
CA SER A 38 -1.48 0.02 12.20
C SER A 38 -0.08 0.26 11.60
N PHE A 39 1.01 0.07 12.36
CA PHE A 39 2.37 0.19 11.82
C PHE A 39 2.68 -0.88 10.77
N VAL A 40 2.31 -2.13 11.04
CA VAL A 40 2.53 -3.24 10.10
C VAL A 40 1.73 -3.03 8.82
N GLY A 41 0.45 -2.67 8.93
CA GLY A 41 -0.45 -2.50 7.79
C GLY A 41 -0.24 -1.21 7.00
N ALA A 42 0.13 -0.10 7.66
CA ALA A 42 0.22 1.21 7.01
C ALA A 42 1.64 1.63 6.63
N ILE A 43 2.67 0.96 7.14
CA ILE A 43 4.07 1.25 6.83
C ILE A 43 4.77 0.00 6.29
N LEU A 44 4.80 -1.08 7.06
CA LEU A 44 5.62 -2.24 6.74
C LEU A 44 5.13 -2.96 5.48
N ALA A 45 3.85 -3.33 5.42
CA ALA A 45 3.29 -4.03 4.26
C ALA A 45 3.39 -3.20 2.96
N PRO A 46 2.95 -1.93 2.91
CA PRO A 46 3.06 -1.11 1.70
C PRO A 46 4.50 -0.89 1.24
N LEU A 47 5.44 -0.72 2.18
CA LEU A 47 6.86 -0.52 1.86
C LEU A 47 7.43 -1.68 1.03
N PHE A 48 7.14 -2.91 1.42
CA PHE A 48 7.64 -4.10 0.74
C PHE A 48 6.85 -4.42 -0.53
N THR A 49 5.53 -4.19 -0.56
CA THR A 49 4.72 -4.44 -1.77
C THR A 49 4.99 -3.43 -2.87
N SER A 50 5.40 -2.20 -2.53
CA SER A 50 5.80 -1.17 -3.50
C SER A 50 7.28 -1.20 -3.84
N PHE A 51 8.05 -2.10 -3.22
CA PHE A 51 9.49 -2.21 -3.44
C PHE A 51 9.84 -2.59 -4.90
N PRO A 52 9.16 -3.55 -5.55
CA PRO A 52 9.41 -3.85 -6.97
C PRO A 52 9.24 -2.62 -7.87
N GLU A 53 8.22 -1.82 -7.62
CA GLU A 53 7.94 -0.59 -8.36
C GLU A 53 8.95 0.50 -8.04
N MET A 54 9.43 0.62 -6.79
CA MET A 54 10.54 1.52 -6.45
C MET A 54 11.80 1.16 -7.23
N VAL A 55 12.10 -0.14 -7.40
CA VAL A 55 13.24 -0.57 -8.22
C VAL A 55 13.04 -0.15 -9.68
N VAL A 56 11.86 -0.37 -10.26
CA VAL A 56 11.55 0.08 -11.64
C VAL A 56 11.69 1.60 -11.76
N PHE A 57 11.21 2.36 -10.79
CA PHE A 57 11.33 3.81 -10.73
C PHE A 57 12.79 4.27 -10.68
N LEU A 58 13.61 3.67 -9.82
CA LEU A 58 15.04 3.99 -9.73
C LEU A 58 15.76 3.66 -11.04
N VAL A 59 15.50 2.49 -11.62
CA VAL A 59 16.06 2.10 -12.92
C VAL A 59 15.62 3.08 -14.02
N ALA A 60 14.36 3.53 -14.01
CA ALA A 60 13.86 4.52 -14.97
C ALA A 60 14.66 5.83 -14.92
N ILE A 61 14.96 6.33 -13.71
CA ILE A 61 15.70 7.59 -13.52
C ILE A 61 17.18 7.44 -13.87
N PHE A 62 17.81 6.33 -13.49
CA PHE A 62 19.27 6.17 -13.62
C PHE A 62 19.73 5.55 -14.94
N ALA A 63 18.90 4.74 -15.61
CA ALA A 63 19.33 3.93 -16.75
C ALA A 63 18.79 4.41 -18.11
N TYR A 64 17.80 5.30 -18.15
CA TYR A 64 17.18 5.77 -19.39
C TYR A 64 17.43 7.27 -19.63
N GLU A 65 17.34 7.68 -20.90
CA GLU A 65 17.37 9.10 -21.27
C GLU A 65 16.26 9.88 -20.55
N SER A 66 16.53 11.16 -20.26
CA SER A 66 15.69 12.00 -19.40
C SER A 66 14.20 11.95 -19.76
N ALA A 67 13.83 12.11 -21.03
CA ALA A 67 12.43 12.13 -21.45
C ALA A 67 11.70 10.78 -21.26
N ARG A 68 12.38 9.65 -21.56
CA ARG A 68 11.77 8.32 -21.43
C ARG A 68 11.75 7.86 -19.97
N GLY A 69 12.83 8.12 -19.23
CA GLY A 69 12.93 7.83 -17.81
C GLY A 69 11.92 8.61 -16.97
N GLU A 70 11.72 9.90 -17.29
CA GLU A 70 10.72 10.75 -16.64
C GLU A 70 9.31 10.23 -16.84
N ALA A 71 8.92 9.89 -18.08
CA ALA A 71 7.59 9.36 -18.36
C ALA A 71 7.31 8.05 -17.62
N ILE A 72 8.29 7.13 -17.56
CA ILE A 72 8.18 5.89 -16.79
C ILE A 72 8.07 6.21 -15.29
N GLY A 73 8.91 7.10 -14.78
CA GLY A 73 8.93 7.48 -13.37
C GLY A 73 7.60 8.10 -12.89
N ILE A 74 7.05 9.04 -13.66
CA ILE A 74 5.72 9.63 -13.42
C ILE A 74 4.66 8.53 -13.44
N GLY A 75 4.68 7.66 -14.45
CA GLY A 75 3.74 6.54 -14.57
C GLY A 75 3.77 5.59 -13.38
N THR A 76 4.96 5.25 -12.88
CA THR A 76 5.12 4.38 -11.71
C THR A 76 4.61 5.02 -10.42
N ILE A 77 4.86 6.32 -10.21
CA ILE A 77 4.40 7.03 -8.99
C ILE A 77 2.88 7.23 -9.00
N PHE A 78 2.33 7.79 -10.09
CA PHE A 78 0.90 8.13 -10.15
C PHE A 78 0.00 6.93 -10.49
N GLY A 79 0.56 5.88 -11.10
CA GLY A 79 -0.17 4.67 -11.42
C GLY A 79 -0.71 3.97 -10.18
N GLN A 80 0.05 3.90 -9.09
CA GLN A 80 -0.36 3.16 -7.89
C GLN A 80 -1.60 3.76 -7.21
N PRO A 81 -1.68 5.08 -6.91
CA PRO A 81 -2.90 5.68 -6.36
C PRO A 81 -4.10 5.58 -7.32
N PHE A 82 -3.86 5.66 -8.63
CA PHE A 82 -4.92 5.51 -9.62
C PHE A 82 -5.48 4.08 -9.67
N MET A 83 -4.61 3.07 -9.62
CA MET A 83 -5.03 1.66 -9.53
C MET A 83 -5.77 1.37 -8.23
N ALA A 84 -5.28 1.91 -7.10
CA ALA A 84 -5.94 1.74 -5.81
C ALA A 84 -7.36 2.34 -5.80
N SER A 85 -7.49 3.57 -6.29
CA SER A 85 -8.76 4.31 -6.30
C SER A 85 -9.79 3.74 -7.29
N SER A 86 -9.36 3.30 -8.48
CA SER A 86 -10.26 2.83 -9.54
C SER A 86 -10.58 1.33 -9.45
N LEU A 87 -9.57 0.48 -9.24
CA LEU A 87 -9.70 -0.97 -9.30
C LEU A 87 -9.75 -1.60 -7.91
N SER A 88 -8.77 -1.31 -7.04
CA SER A 88 -8.64 -2.05 -5.78
C SER A 88 -9.84 -1.84 -4.86
N TYR A 89 -10.24 -0.58 -4.57
CA TYR A 89 -11.40 -0.33 -3.72
C TYR A 89 -12.72 -0.77 -4.38
N GLY A 90 -12.82 -0.67 -5.70
CA GLY A 90 -13.96 -1.23 -6.46
C GLY A 90 -14.10 -2.73 -6.26
N LEU A 91 -13.00 -3.48 -6.36
CA LEU A 91 -12.96 -4.93 -6.12
C LEU A 91 -13.30 -5.30 -4.67
N VAL A 92 -12.87 -4.50 -3.69
CA VAL A 92 -13.28 -4.69 -2.28
C VAL A 92 -14.79 -4.52 -2.14
N GLY A 93 -15.36 -3.47 -2.75
CA GLY A 93 -16.81 -3.24 -2.76
C GLY A 93 -17.59 -4.38 -3.42
N ILE A 94 -17.14 -4.86 -4.59
CA ILE A 94 -17.73 -6.03 -5.27
C ILE A 94 -17.64 -7.26 -4.37
N SER A 95 -16.52 -7.48 -3.70
CA SER A 95 -16.32 -8.62 -2.79
C SER A 95 -17.31 -8.60 -1.63
N VAL A 96 -17.62 -7.41 -1.08
CA VAL A 96 -18.65 -7.24 -0.04
C VAL A 96 -20.04 -7.54 -0.58
N LEU A 97 -20.39 -7.00 -1.75
CA LEU A 97 -21.69 -7.24 -2.40
C LEU A 97 -21.90 -8.73 -2.70
N VAL A 98 -20.91 -9.38 -3.32
CA VAL A 98 -20.94 -10.81 -3.62
C VAL A 98 -21.04 -11.63 -2.33
N GLY A 99 -20.28 -11.26 -1.28
CA GLY A 99 -20.36 -11.91 0.03
C GLY A 99 -21.74 -11.83 0.67
N TYR A 100 -22.43 -10.71 0.52
CA TYR A 100 -23.81 -10.53 0.98
C TYR A 100 -24.81 -11.37 0.17
N TYR A 101 -24.74 -11.34 -1.16
CA TYR A 101 -25.65 -12.12 -2.03
C TYR A 101 -25.49 -13.64 -1.86
N ILE A 102 -24.29 -14.12 -1.55
CA ILE A 102 -24.02 -15.56 -1.30
C ILE A 102 -24.36 -15.95 0.16
N GLY A 103 -24.77 -15.00 1.01
CA GLY A 103 -25.10 -15.24 2.41
C GLY A 103 -23.89 -15.51 3.31
N LYS A 104 -22.68 -15.15 2.87
CA LYS A 104 -21.44 -15.21 3.67
C LYS A 104 -21.24 -13.97 4.54
N ARG A 105 -22.03 -12.92 4.34
CA ARG A 105 -22.06 -11.70 5.13
C ARG A 105 -23.51 -11.33 5.43
N GLU A 106 -23.77 -10.87 6.64
CA GLU A 106 -25.10 -10.42 7.07
C GLU A 106 -25.36 -8.95 6.71
N ASP A 107 -24.30 -8.17 6.48
CA ASP A 107 -24.37 -6.75 6.19
C ASP A 107 -23.40 -6.30 5.08
N LEU A 108 -23.62 -5.07 4.63
CA LEU A 108 -22.80 -4.36 3.65
C LEU A 108 -21.82 -3.36 4.30
N ILE A 109 -21.74 -3.36 5.64
CA ILE A 109 -20.94 -2.38 6.38
C ILE A 109 -19.47 -2.81 6.33
N LEU A 110 -18.61 -1.88 5.90
CA LEU A 110 -17.16 -2.01 5.98
C LEU A 110 -16.67 -1.34 7.25
N GLU A 111 -16.34 -2.14 8.26
CA GLU A 111 -15.69 -1.64 9.46
C GLU A 111 -14.24 -1.26 9.14
N VAL A 112 -13.89 0.00 9.40
CA VAL A 112 -12.54 0.52 9.24
C VAL A 112 -11.97 0.84 10.62
N ASP A 113 -10.80 0.28 10.92
CA ASP A 113 -10.12 0.55 12.17
C ASP A 113 -9.76 2.03 12.32
N LYS A 114 -10.10 2.62 13.48
CA LYS A 114 -9.77 4.02 13.81
C LYS A 114 -8.27 4.29 13.79
N GLU A 115 -7.44 3.26 13.95
CA GLU A 115 -5.98 3.35 13.90
C GLU A 115 -5.46 3.73 12.50
N LEU A 116 -6.28 3.63 11.45
CA LEU A 116 -5.93 3.98 10.06
C LEU A 116 -6.24 5.44 9.70
N VAL A 117 -6.91 6.19 10.58
CA VAL A 117 -7.30 7.59 10.32
C VAL A 117 -6.09 8.48 10.08
N ILE A 118 -5.01 8.30 10.86
CA ILE A 118 -3.78 9.10 10.71
C ILE A 118 -3.11 8.83 9.35
N PRO A 119 -2.81 7.57 8.94
CA PRO A 119 -2.34 7.28 7.58
C PRO A 119 -3.19 7.87 6.49
N TYR A 120 -4.49 7.71 6.60
CA TYR A 120 -5.42 8.20 5.59
C TYR A 120 -5.34 9.72 5.46
N LEU A 121 -5.40 10.45 6.58
CA LEU A 121 -5.31 11.90 6.59
C LEU A 121 -3.99 12.42 5.99
N PHE A 122 -2.86 11.78 6.33
CA PHE A 122 -1.55 12.12 5.77
C PHE A 122 -1.54 12.01 4.25
N VAL A 123 -2.01 10.88 3.71
CA VAL A 123 -2.04 10.64 2.27
C VAL A 123 -3.00 11.61 1.58
N THR A 124 -4.20 11.81 2.13
CA THR A 124 -5.20 12.74 1.57
C THR A 124 -4.70 14.18 1.52
N ILE A 125 -3.90 14.63 2.48
CA ILE A 125 -3.34 16.00 2.50
C ILE A 125 -2.10 16.11 1.62
N LEU A 126 -1.16 15.17 1.70
CA LEU A 126 0.13 15.25 1.02
C LEU A 126 0.02 14.95 -0.48
N PHE A 127 -0.86 14.03 -0.88
CA PHE A 127 -0.94 13.59 -2.27
C PHE A 127 -1.32 14.72 -3.24
N PRO A 128 -2.35 15.55 -3.00
CA PRO A 128 -2.64 16.71 -3.86
C PRO A 128 -1.50 17.73 -3.91
N LEU A 129 -0.70 17.81 -2.85
CA LEU A 129 0.44 18.71 -2.77
C LEU A 129 1.52 18.38 -3.81
N THR A 130 1.53 17.16 -4.36
CA THR A 130 2.45 16.74 -5.43
C THR A 130 2.20 17.49 -6.75
N LEU A 131 1.02 18.08 -6.94
CA LEU A 131 0.67 18.87 -8.12
C LEU A 131 1.12 20.34 -8.02
N LEU A 132 1.48 20.82 -6.83
CA LEU A 132 1.86 22.23 -6.62
C LEU A 132 3.18 22.63 -7.28
N PRO A 133 4.26 21.80 -7.29
CA PRO A 133 5.52 22.23 -7.88
C PRO A 133 5.42 22.63 -9.35
N PRO A 134 4.75 21.84 -10.22
CA PRO A 134 4.49 22.25 -11.59
C PRO A 134 3.60 23.51 -11.71
N MET A 135 2.62 23.70 -10.83
CA MET A 135 1.70 24.83 -10.91
C MET A 135 2.30 26.17 -10.45
N LEU A 136 3.19 26.14 -9.46
CA LEU A 136 3.77 27.33 -8.84
C LEU A 136 5.17 27.67 -9.35
N ASN A 137 5.73 26.88 -10.29
CA ASN A 137 7.11 27.02 -10.79
C ASN A 137 8.17 27.06 -9.68
N VAL A 138 7.93 26.33 -8.59
CA VAL A 138 8.83 26.22 -7.44
C VAL A 138 9.82 25.06 -7.65
N PRO A 139 11.06 25.15 -7.13
CA PRO A 139 12.05 24.10 -7.30
C PRO A 139 11.55 22.77 -6.73
N HIS A 140 11.54 21.73 -7.57
CA HIS A 140 11.06 20.38 -7.21
C HIS A 140 11.77 19.79 -5.98
N GLN A 141 13.04 20.14 -5.78
CA GLN A 141 13.87 19.67 -4.67
C GLN A 141 13.29 20.04 -3.30
N SER A 142 12.71 21.24 -3.16
CA SER A 142 12.13 21.70 -1.90
C SER A 142 10.95 20.83 -1.48
N PHE A 143 10.11 20.45 -2.44
CA PHE A 143 8.98 19.55 -2.19
C PHE A 143 9.44 18.12 -1.94
N GLY A 144 10.49 17.64 -2.61
CA GLY A 144 11.09 16.33 -2.32
C GLY A 144 11.55 16.23 -0.86
N ILE A 145 12.23 17.25 -0.34
CA ILE A 145 12.68 17.33 1.06
C ILE A 145 11.47 17.41 2.01
N LEU A 146 10.45 18.22 1.67
CA LEU A 146 9.21 18.32 2.44
C LEU A 146 8.50 16.97 2.55
N PHE A 147 8.35 16.24 1.43
CA PHE A 147 7.72 14.93 1.43
C PHE A 147 8.51 13.90 2.23
N LEU A 148 9.84 13.90 2.09
CA LEU A 148 10.70 13.02 2.89
C LEU A 148 10.54 13.29 4.38
N PHE A 149 10.59 14.56 4.79
CA PHE A 149 10.40 14.95 6.19
C PHE A 149 9.00 14.58 6.70
N SER A 150 7.97 14.81 5.89
CA SER A 150 6.59 14.45 6.22
C SER A 150 6.42 12.93 6.40
N TYR A 151 7.11 12.12 5.60
CA TYR A 151 7.10 10.66 5.72
C TYR A 151 7.83 10.17 6.98
N LEU A 152 8.95 10.80 7.35
CA LEU A 152 9.64 10.50 8.61
C LEU A 152 8.78 10.86 9.83
N LEU A 153 8.10 12.01 9.78
CA LEU A 153 7.16 12.43 10.82
C LEU A 153 5.97 11.47 10.92
N TYR A 154 5.42 11.05 9.77
CA TYR A 154 4.38 10.03 9.68
C TYR A 154 4.78 8.70 10.34
N ILE A 155 5.98 8.18 10.05
CA ILE A 155 6.50 6.97 10.69
C ILE A 155 6.61 7.14 12.20
N HIS A 156 7.10 8.29 12.67
CA HIS A 156 7.27 8.57 14.09
C HIS A 156 5.92 8.58 14.83
N LEU A 157 4.88 9.18 14.24
CA LEU A 157 3.54 9.25 14.84
C LEU A 157 2.90 7.86 15.00
N ILE A 158 3.04 6.97 14.01
CA ILE A 158 2.39 5.64 14.04
C ILE A 158 3.08 4.66 14.98
N ARG A 159 4.39 4.80 15.18
CA ARG A 159 5.17 3.90 16.05
C ARG A 159 4.71 3.94 17.52
N ALA A 160 3.92 4.93 17.92
CA ALA A 160 3.43 5.11 19.30
C ALA A 160 2.31 4.13 19.73
N THR A 161 1.68 3.39 18.80
CA THR A 161 0.55 2.51 19.12
C THR A 161 1.02 1.10 19.51
N LYS A 162 0.94 0.76 20.80
CA LYS A 162 1.43 -0.52 21.35
C LYS A 162 0.62 -1.73 20.88
N CYS A 163 1.31 -2.83 20.58
CA CYS A 163 0.70 -4.13 20.28
C CYS A 163 0.14 -4.78 21.56
N ASN A 164 -1.19 -5.00 21.63
CA ASN A 164 -1.83 -5.78 22.69
C ASN A 164 -1.88 -7.27 22.29
N LEU A 165 -0.75 -7.96 22.45
CA LEU A 165 -0.57 -9.38 22.13
C LEU A 165 -1.54 -10.32 22.89
N LEU A 166 -1.94 -9.94 24.11
CA LEU A 166 -2.77 -10.75 25.01
C LEU A 166 -4.26 -10.83 24.59
N LEU A 167 -4.77 -9.85 23.83
CA LEU A 167 -6.18 -9.84 23.41
C LEU A 167 -6.45 -10.78 22.23
N ARG A 168 -5.48 -10.96 21.31
CA ARG A 168 -5.67 -11.79 20.11
C ARG A 168 -5.49 -13.30 20.37
N ILE A 169 -4.59 -13.72 21.28
CA ILE A 169 -4.50 -15.14 21.67
C ILE A 169 -5.84 -15.60 22.30
N LYS A 170 -6.46 -14.77 23.15
CA LYS A 170 -7.78 -15.08 23.72
C LYS A 170 -8.90 -15.14 22.67
N LEU A 171 -8.91 -14.23 21.71
CA LEU A 171 -9.97 -14.15 20.69
C LEU A 171 -9.84 -15.19 19.57
N GLN A 172 -8.61 -15.52 19.14
CA GLN A 172 -8.36 -16.45 18.04
C GLN A 172 -8.36 -17.92 18.48
N TYR A 173 -8.07 -18.21 19.75
CA TYR A 173 -8.10 -19.57 20.31
C TYR A 173 -9.28 -19.87 21.25
N ARG A 174 -10.21 -18.92 21.51
CA ARG A 174 -11.27 -19.06 22.54
C ARG A 174 -10.74 -19.70 23.84
N LEU A 175 -9.81 -19.01 24.51
CA LEU A 175 -9.41 -19.30 25.89
C LEU A 175 -9.92 -18.22 26.84
#